data_AF-A0A836JJE8-F1
#
_entry.id   AF-A0A836JJE8-F1
#
_cell.length_a   1.000
_cell.length_b   1.000
_cell.length_c   1.000
_cell.angle_alpha   90.00
_cell.angle_beta   90.00
_cell.angle_gamma   90.00
#
_symmetry.space_group_name_H-M   'P 1'
#
loop_
_entity.id
_entity.type
_entity.pdbx_description
1 polymer ?
#
loop_
_entity_poly.entity_id
_entity_poly.type
_entity_poly.pdbx_seq_one_letter_code
_entity_poly.pdbx_strand_id
1 'polypeptide(L)'
;PELIETHGYIAEIHQICTEDDYYLTVHRVLPNDRVPSVSLNADIINTDATVMNSEDHNLSISAESYQLLETSGSCISSSRSPVILNHGIVCSSADWVLLGPHKALAYVLCDNGYDVWLANARGNTYCKSHKYYSIKDKNFWDFSWHEIGYYDLPAIIDYILEKTGHSKLYYIGYSQGATTFYVMGSERPEYNDKIKGMISLAPAVFLKNQKSSILKFLAYFQNIFDLLLYFLIFLRNYAILFATNVFQWGTYICNIYQWLPRNKWQSFILKTFLNNAPYPMTNSFCNFCFYIIAGFGSEQLDKSMLPLIFGHSPAGSSVKQFLHFAQLINSGK
;
A
#
# COMPACT_ATOMS: atom_id res chain seq x y z
N PRO A 1 -8.75 -1.70 -9.53
CA PRO A 1 -8.67 -1.88 -11.01
C PRO A 1 -9.40 -0.75 -11.74
N GLU A 2 -10.56 -0.38 -11.21
CA GLU A 2 -11.46 0.67 -11.67
C GLU A 2 -10.76 2.03 -11.80
N LEU A 3 -9.90 2.41 -10.83
CA LEU A 3 -9.11 3.64 -10.94
C LEU A 3 -8.15 3.63 -12.14
N ILE A 4 -7.54 2.48 -12.45
CA ILE A 4 -6.62 2.33 -13.57
C ILE A 4 -7.39 2.50 -14.89
N GLU A 5 -8.52 1.80 -15.01
CA GLU A 5 -9.38 1.80 -16.20
C GLU A 5 -10.04 3.17 -16.44
N THR A 6 -10.51 3.84 -15.39
CA THR A 6 -11.13 5.18 -15.48
C THR A 6 -10.16 6.22 -16.05
N HIS A 7 -8.85 6.05 -15.80
CA HIS A 7 -7.81 6.91 -16.33
C HIS A 7 -7.29 6.46 -17.71
N GLY A 8 -7.95 5.50 -18.35
CA GLY A 8 -7.66 5.10 -19.74
C GLY A 8 -6.59 4.02 -19.89
N TYR A 9 -6.08 3.45 -18.80
CA TYR A 9 -5.09 2.36 -18.81
C TYR A 9 -5.77 0.99 -18.73
N ILE A 10 -5.05 -0.07 -19.11
CA ILE A 10 -5.51 -1.44 -18.95
C ILE A 10 -5.03 -1.94 -17.57
N ALA A 11 -5.96 -2.51 -16.79
CA ALA A 11 -5.65 -3.11 -15.50
C ALA A 11 -5.67 -4.64 -15.62
N GLU A 12 -4.59 -5.31 -15.19
CA GLU A 12 -4.64 -6.76 -14.92
C GLU A 12 -4.64 -7.02 -13.41
N ILE A 13 -5.27 -8.11 -12.99
CA ILE A 13 -5.36 -8.55 -11.61
C ILE A 13 -4.79 -9.96 -11.52
N HIS A 14 -3.84 -10.16 -10.61
CA HIS A 14 -3.15 -11.42 -10.42
C HIS A 14 -3.34 -11.90 -8.98
N GLN A 15 -3.59 -13.19 -8.81
CA GLN A 15 -3.66 -13.85 -7.51
C GLN A 15 -2.41 -14.69 -7.31
N ILE A 16 -1.70 -14.46 -6.21
CA ILE A 16 -0.42 -15.08 -5.90
C ILE A 16 -0.53 -15.75 -4.53
N CYS A 17 -0.14 -17.03 -4.44
CA CYS A 17 -0.10 -17.75 -3.17
C CYS A 17 1.31 -17.64 -2.57
N THR A 18 1.41 -17.29 -1.30
CA THR A 18 2.68 -17.31 -0.56
C THR A 18 2.99 -18.71 -0.05
N GLU A 19 4.25 -18.95 0.34
CA GLU A 19 4.70 -20.21 0.93
C GLU A 19 3.95 -20.55 2.24
N ASP A 20 3.50 -19.53 2.96
CA ASP A 20 2.68 -19.65 4.17
C ASP A 20 1.18 -19.43 3.93
N ASP A 21 0.72 -19.76 2.71
CA ASP A 21 -0.69 -19.94 2.35
C ASP A 21 -1.59 -18.69 2.36
N TYR A 22 -1.02 -17.47 2.30
CA TYR A 22 -1.77 -16.24 2.00
C TYR A 22 -2.02 -16.09 0.50
N TYR A 23 -3.19 -15.60 0.14
CA TYR A 23 -3.49 -15.19 -1.24
C TYR A 23 -3.40 -13.67 -1.38
N LEU A 24 -2.47 -13.23 -2.21
CA LEU A 24 -2.17 -11.83 -2.48
C LEU A 24 -2.76 -11.42 -3.83
N THR A 25 -3.41 -10.27 -3.84
CA THR A 25 -3.86 -9.62 -5.08
C THR A 25 -2.79 -8.62 -5.53
N VAL A 26 -2.20 -8.81 -6.70
CA VAL A 26 -1.28 -7.85 -7.34
C VAL A 26 -1.96 -7.24 -8.55
N HIS A 27 -1.88 -5.92 -8.68
CA HIS A 27 -2.40 -5.22 -9.86
C HIS A 27 -1.27 -4.93 -10.84
N ARG A 28 -1.56 -4.93 -12.14
CA ARG A 28 -0.61 -4.52 -13.19
C ARG A 28 -1.23 -3.39 -14.00
N VAL A 29 -0.41 -2.39 -14.34
CA VAL A 29 -0.81 -1.24 -15.17
C VAL A 29 -0.16 -1.37 -16.53
N LEU A 30 -0.99 -1.52 -17.55
CA LEU A 30 -0.58 -1.58 -18.94
C LEU A 30 -1.09 -0.34 -19.70
N PRO A 31 -0.32 0.18 -20.67
CA PRO A 31 -0.80 1.27 -21.48
C PRO A 31 -1.89 0.77 -22.42
N ASN A 32 -2.77 1.68 -22.79
CA ASN A 32 -3.79 1.46 -23.80
C ASN A 32 -3.32 2.18 -25.07
N ASP A 33 -3.33 1.51 -26.22
CA ASP A 33 -2.89 2.07 -27.51
C ASP A 33 -3.69 3.32 -27.97
N ARG A 34 -4.71 3.72 -27.20
CA ARG A 34 -5.50 4.93 -27.37
C ARG A 34 -4.97 6.16 -26.64
N VAL A 35 -4.01 6.02 -25.73
CA VAL A 35 -3.40 7.13 -24.98
C VAL A 35 -2.04 7.46 -25.60
N PRO A 36 -1.82 8.65 -26.18
CA PRO A 36 -0.53 9.03 -26.72
C PRO A 36 0.53 9.02 -25.60
N SER A 37 1.60 8.24 -25.76
CA SER A 37 2.75 8.30 -24.85
C SER A 37 3.47 9.63 -25.03
N VAL A 38 3.34 10.54 -24.06
CA VAL A 38 4.13 11.77 -24.03
C VAL A 38 5.46 11.44 -23.38
N SER A 39 6.49 11.26 -24.20
CA SER A 39 7.86 11.20 -23.71
C SER A 39 8.19 12.55 -23.05
N LEU A 40 8.60 12.53 -21.79
CA LEU A 40 9.17 13.70 -21.11
C LEU A 40 10.49 14.06 -21.81
N ASN A 41 10.41 14.85 -22.87
CA ASN A 41 11.59 15.48 -23.45
C ASN A 41 12.13 16.47 -22.42
N ALA A 42 13.37 16.26 -22.01
CA ALA A 42 14.08 17.07 -21.01
C ALA A 42 14.39 18.51 -21.44
N ASP A 43 13.80 18.99 -22.55
CA ASP A 43 14.19 20.23 -23.23
C ASP A 43 13.19 21.39 -23.06
N ILE A 44 12.11 21.25 -22.28
CA ILE A 44 11.15 22.34 -22.03
C ILE A 44 11.33 22.88 -20.61
N ILE A 45 12.53 23.42 -20.34
CA ILE A 45 12.70 24.50 -19.35
C ILE A 45 13.41 25.62 -20.08
N ASN A 46 12.69 26.32 -20.97
CA ASN A 46 12.99 27.71 -21.24
C ASN A 46 11.88 28.43 -22.00
N THR A 47 11.72 29.69 -21.61
CA THR A 47 11.03 30.82 -22.25
C THR A 47 9.54 31.05 -21.97
N ASP A 48 9.33 32.28 -21.52
CA ASP A 48 8.12 32.98 -21.16
C ASP A 48 7.09 33.13 -22.30
N ALA A 49 5.85 33.36 -21.85
CA ALA A 49 4.81 34.20 -22.44
C ALA A 49 4.43 34.01 -23.93
N THR A 50 3.18 33.62 -24.19
CA THR A 50 2.12 34.55 -24.62
C THR A 50 0.81 33.80 -24.93
N VAL A 51 -0.29 34.41 -24.52
CA VAL A 51 -1.67 34.06 -24.87
C VAL A 51 -1.94 34.52 -26.30
N MET A 52 -2.47 33.65 -27.18
CA MET A 52 -3.33 34.05 -28.31
C MET A 52 -4.30 32.93 -28.72
N ASN A 53 -5.55 33.35 -28.96
CA ASN A 53 -6.68 32.62 -29.53
C ASN A 53 -6.54 32.35 -31.04
N SER A 54 -7.18 31.29 -31.55
CA SER A 54 -8.04 31.20 -32.76
C SER A 54 -8.27 29.70 -33.05
N GLU A 55 -9.48 29.18 -32.89
CA GLU A 55 -10.59 29.08 -33.88
C GLU A 55 -10.27 28.28 -35.15
N ASP A 56 -11.07 27.22 -35.31
CA ASP A 56 -11.49 26.47 -36.51
C ASP A 56 -10.46 25.76 -37.39
N HIS A 57 -10.60 24.42 -37.47
CA HIS A 57 -10.88 23.74 -38.73
C HIS A 57 -11.48 22.33 -38.52
N ASN A 58 -12.72 22.17 -38.99
CA ASN A 58 -13.40 20.89 -39.22
C ASN A 58 -12.67 20.07 -40.29
N LEU A 59 -12.35 18.81 -40.00
CA LEU A 59 -12.01 17.79 -40.99
C LEU A 59 -12.79 16.51 -40.68
N SER A 60 -13.78 16.24 -41.53
CA SER A 60 -14.57 15.02 -41.59
C SER A 60 -13.71 13.83 -42.01
N ILE A 61 -13.66 12.76 -41.21
CA ILE A 61 -12.98 11.52 -41.57
C ILE A 61 -14.03 10.54 -42.10
N SER A 62 -13.85 10.14 -43.36
CA SER A 62 -14.62 9.12 -44.06
C SER A 62 -14.41 7.74 -43.42
N ALA A 63 -15.51 7.03 -43.22
CA ALA A 63 -15.57 5.68 -42.67
C ALA A 63 -15.12 4.64 -43.71
N GLU A 64 -13.81 4.42 -43.86
CA GLU A 64 -13.30 3.36 -44.73
C GLU A 64 -11.88 2.92 -44.32
N SER A 65 -11.75 2.34 -43.12
CA SER A 65 -10.55 1.59 -42.72
C SER A 65 -10.81 0.64 -41.54
N TYR A 66 -11.94 -0.09 -41.58
CA TYR A 66 -12.22 -1.18 -40.65
C TYR A 66 -11.94 -2.52 -41.31
N GLN A 67 -10.66 -2.90 -41.41
CA GLN A 67 -10.27 -4.31 -41.46
C GLN A 67 -8.77 -4.47 -41.24
N LEU A 68 -8.42 -5.46 -40.40
CA LEU A 68 -7.09 -5.95 -40.01
C LEU A 68 -6.46 -5.33 -38.75
N LEU A 69 -7.06 -5.57 -37.59
CA LEU A 69 -6.35 -5.61 -36.29
C LEU A 69 -6.94 -6.72 -35.39
N GLU A 70 -6.96 -7.95 -35.90
CA GLU A 70 -6.96 -9.15 -35.07
C GLU A 70 -5.60 -9.82 -35.27
N THR A 71 -4.62 -9.50 -34.39
CA THR A 71 -3.40 -10.28 -34.04
C THR A 71 -2.27 -9.37 -33.52
N SER A 72 -2.41 -8.74 -32.35
CA SER A 72 -1.24 -8.13 -31.69
C SER A 72 -1.36 -8.01 -30.16
N GLY A 73 -2.09 -8.91 -29.50
CA GLY A 73 -2.20 -8.92 -28.03
C GLY A 73 -1.01 -9.52 -27.27
N SER A 74 0.08 -9.95 -27.95
CA SER A 74 1.08 -10.85 -27.34
C SER A 74 2.55 -10.37 -27.34
N CYS A 75 2.89 -9.18 -27.84
CA CYS A 75 4.31 -8.81 -28.04
C CYS A 75 4.79 -7.53 -27.35
N ILE A 76 3.96 -6.80 -26.61
CA ILE A 76 4.40 -5.57 -25.94
C ILE A 76 5.04 -5.85 -24.56
N SER A 77 4.76 -7.01 -23.93
CA SER A 77 5.21 -7.27 -22.55
C SER A 77 6.63 -7.79 -22.39
N SER A 78 7.31 -8.26 -23.44
CA SER A 78 8.64 -8.90 -23.31
C SER A 78 9.81 -7.92 -23.33
N SER A 79 9.59 -6.66 -23.75
CA SER A 79 10.65 -5.64 -23.82
C SER A 79 10.65 -4.68 -22.63
N ARG A 80 9.51 -4.47 -21.98
CA ARG A 80 9.35 -3.52 -20.88
C ARG A 80 9.88 -4.09 -19.58
N SER A 81 10.87 -3.43 -18.97
CA SER A 81 11.44 -3.88 -17.70
C SER A 81 10.39 -3.83 -16.59
N PRO A 82 10.17 -4.93 -15.84
CA PRO A 82 9.21 -4.94 -14.75
C PRO A 82 9.68 -4.04 -13.59
N VAL A 83 8.73 -3.35 -12.97
CA VAL A 83 8.94 -2.55 -11.75
C VAL A 83 7.84 -2.83 -10.75
N ILE A 84 8.24 -3.15 -9.51
CA ILE A 84 7.32 -3.31 -8.38
C ILE A 84 7.21 -1.97 -7.65
N LEU A 85 5.98 -1.51 -7.44
CA LEU A 85 5.66 -0.41 -6.52
C LEU A 85 5.04 -0.98 -5.25
N ASN A 86 5.72 -0.87 -4.10
CA ASN A 86 5.27 -1.40 -2.83
C ASN A 86 4.94 -0.31 -1.81
N HIS A 87 3.72 -0.38 -1.27
CA HIS A 87 3.11 0.66 -0.46
C HIS A 87 3.59 0.68 1.01
N GLY A 88 3.19 1.71 1.75
CA GLY A 88 3.51 1.86 3.18
C GLY A 88 2.67 1.01 4.12
N ILE A 89 2.84 1.20 5.43
CA ILE A 89 1.92 0.60 6.42
C ILE A 89 0.51 1.20 6.26
N VAL A 90 -0.54 0.39 6.47
CA VAL A 90 -1.97 0.75 6.30
C VAL A 90 -2.37 1.32 4.94
N CYS A 91 -1.50 1.21 3.94
CA CYS A 91 -1.67 1.69 2.58
C CYS A 91 -2.08 0.56 1.63
N SER A 92 -2.23 0.87 0.34
CA SER A 92 -2.48 -0.13 -0.70
C SER A 92 -1.92 0.27 -2.05
N SER A 93 -1.99 -0.64 -3.02
CA SER A 93 -1.67 -0.36 -4.44
C SER A 93 -2.38 0.87 -5.01
N ALA A 94 -3.52 1.30 -4.44
CA ALA A 94 -4.22 2.51 -4.88
C ALA A 94 -3.34 3.77 -4.77
N ASP A 95 -2.46 3.85 -3.77
CA ASP A 95 -1.68 5.07 -3.50
C ASP A 95 -0.77 5.48 -4.68
N TRP A 96 -0.42 4.51 -5.53
CA TRP A 96 0.42 4.74 -6.72
C TRP A 96 -0.34 5.24 -7.95
N VAL A 97 -1.68 5.25 -7.90
CA VAL A 97 -2.57 5.62 -9.02
C VAL A 97 -3.56 6.74 -8.68
N LEU A 98 -3.75 7.10 -7.41
CA LEU A 98 -4.77 8.07 -6.98
C LEU A 98 -4.66 9.44 -7.66
N LEU A 99 -3.45 9.90 -7.98
CA LEU A 99 -3.23 11.24 -8.55
C LEU A 99 -3.56 11.33 -10.06
N GLY A 100 -3.92 10.22 -10.70
CA GLY A 100 -4.20 10.17 -12.13
C GLY A 100 -2.97 10.31 -13.04
N PRO A 101 -3.16 10.31 -14.37
CA PRO A 101 -2.10 10.36 -15.37
C PRO A 101 -1.17 11.57 -15.17
N HIS A 102 0.09 11.43 -15.61
CA HIS A 102 1.15 12.44 -15.50
C HIS A 102 1.61 12.82 -14.07
N LYS A 103 0.85 12.48 -13.03
CA LYS A 103 1.20 12.75 -11.62
C LYS A 103 1.44 11.49 -10.81
N ALA A 104 0.61 10.47 -10.98
CA ALA A 104 0.77 9.23 -10.23
C ALA A 104 1.93 8.41 -10.80
N LEU A 105 2.83 7.97 -9.92
CA LEU A 105 4.09 7.31 -10.31
C LEU A 105 3.86 6.07 -11.19
N ALA A 106 2.79 5.31 -10.94
CA ALA A 106 2.48 4.13 -11.73
C ALA A 106 2.25 4.48 -13.21
N TYR A 107 1.49 5.54 -13.49
CA TYR A 107 1.20 5.96 -14.86
C TYR A 107 2.45 6.56 -15.52
N VAL A 108 3.19 7.40 -14.80
CA VAL A 108 4.43 7.99 -15.32
C VAL A 108 5.42 6.89 -15.73
N LEU A 109 5.60 5.84 -14.93
CA LEU A 109 6.47 4.71 -15.28
C LEU A 109 5.92 3.91 -16.47
N CYS A 110 4.61 3.68 -16.51
CA CYS A 110 3.95 2.96 -17.60
C CYS A 110 4.16 3.69 -18.95
N ASP A 111 3.94 5.00 -18.97
CA ASP A 111 4.10 5.86 -20.15
C ASP A 111 5.56 5.94 -20.62
N ASN A 112 6.51 5.78 -19.69
CA ASN A 112 7.95 5.74 -19.97
C ASN A 112 8.49 4.32 -20.25
N GLY A 113 7.60 3.37 -20.56
CA GLY A 113 8.00 2.07 -21.09
C GLY A 113 8.38 1.01 -20.04
N TYR A 114 7.99 1.19 -18.78
CA TYR A 114 8.11 0.16 -17.76
C TYR A 114 6.87 -0.74 -17.71
N ASP A 115 7.06 -1.98 -17.29
CA ASP A 115 5.96 -2.90 -16.98
C ASP A 115 5.65 -2.79 -15.48
N VAL A 116 4.54 -2.12 -15.13
CA VAL A 116 4.29 -1.65 -13.77
C VAL A 116 3.41 -2.61 -12.99
N TRP A 117 3.94 -3.10 -11.87
CA TRP A 117 3.29 -4.01 -10.94
C TRP A 117 3.09 -3.35 -9.58
N LEU A 118 1.85 -3.33 -9.09
CA LEU A 118 1.46 -2.72 -7.84
C LEU A 118 1.20 -3.81 -6.80
N ALA A 119 2.14 -3.95 -5.87
CA ALA A 119 2.05 -4.94 -4.81
C ALA A 119 0.99 -4.55 -3.77
N ASN A 120 0.39 -5.56 -3.14
CA ASN A 120 -0.44 -5.40 -1.94
C ASN A 120 0.03 -6.38 -0.87
N ALA A 121 0.27 -5.87 0.33
CA ALA A 121 0.65 -6.70 1.46
C ALA A 121 -0.54 -7.47 2.04
N ARG A 122 -0.30 -8.68 2.56
CA ARG A 122 -1.28 -9.46 3.33
C ARG A 122 -2.00 -8.61 4.39
N GLY A 123 -3.30 -8.85 4.56
CA GLY A 123 -4.19 -8.17 5.49
C GLY A 123 -4.71 -6.79 5.07
N ASN A 124 -4.14 -6.18 4.02
CA ASN A 124 -4.69 -4.95 3.44
C ASN A 124 -6.02 -5.24 2.71
N THR A 125 -6.70 -4.21 2.19
CA THR A 125 -8.04 -4.32 1.59
C THR A 125 -8.14 -5.39 0.49
N TYR A 126 -7.06 -5.65 -0.26
CA TYR A 126 -7.04 -6.58 -1.38
C TYR A 126 -6.50 -7.97 -1.05
N CYS A 127 -5.88 -8.17 0.12
CA CYS A 127 -5.19 -9.42 0.48
C CYS A 127 -5.74 -10.01 1.80
N LYS A 128 -7.03 -10.33 1.83
CA LYS A 128 -7.77 -10.84 3.00
C LYS A 128 -8.17 -12.31 2.90
N SER A 129 -7.37 -13.10 2.20
CA SER A 129 -7.64 -14.51 1.93
C SER A 129 -6.43 -15.36 2.30
N HIS A 130 -6.71 -16.52 2.86
CA HIS A 130 -5.73 -17.51 3.30
C HIS A 130 -6.35 -18.89 3.17
N LYS A 131 -5.54 -19.92 2.93
CA LYS A 131 -6.01 -21.29 2.70
C LYS A 131 -6.78 -21.90 3.88
N TYR A 132 -6.24 -21.76 5.10
CA TYR A 132 -6.83 -22.35 6.32
C TYR A 132 -7.54 -21.36 7.26
N TYR A 133 -7.12 -20.11 7.31
CA TYR A 133 -7.62 -19.13 8.29
C TYR A 133 -8.52 -18.08 7.63
N SER A 134 -9.55 -17.66 8.36
CA SER A 134 -10.40 -16.53 8.00
C SER A 134 -9.89 -15.24 8.64
N ILE A 135 -10.36 -14.09 8.16
CA ILE A 135 -10.07 -12.78 8.76
C ILE A 135 -10.54 -12.63 10.21
N LYS A 136 -11.34 -13.56 10.75
CA LYS A 136 -11.77 -13.55 12.15
C LYS A 136 -10.81 -14.32 13.06
N ASP A 137 -9.94 -15.14 12.48
CA ASP A 137 -9.01 -15.97 13.22
C ASP A 137 -7.77 -15.16 13.59
N LYS A 138 -7.32 -15.29 14.84
CA LYS A 138 -6.10 -14.62 15.32
C LYS A 138 -4.89 -14.97 14.44
N ASN A 139 -4.80 -16.23 14.01
CA ASN A 139 -3.67 -16.74 13.24
C ASN A 139 -3.54 -16.08 11.86
N PHE A 140 -4.66 -15.62 11.28
CA PHE A 140 -4.64 -14.83 10.04
C PHE A 140 -3.89 -13.49 10.22
N TRP A 141 -3.86 -12.93 11.44
CA TRP A 141 -3.27 -11.63 11.72
C TRP A 141 -1.91 -11.74 12.41
N ASP A 142 -1.37 -12.94 12.58
CA ASP A 142 -0.11 -13.18 13.29
C ASP A 142 1.14 -12.94 12.43
N PHE A 143 1.13 -11.85 11.67
CA PHE A 143 2.24 -11.44 10.81
C PHE A 143 2.63 -9.98 11.08
N SER A 144 3.87 -9.63 10.74
CA SER A 144 4.42 -8.28 10.78
C SER A 144 4.99 -7.92 9.39
N TRP A 145 5.74 -6.82 9.30
CA TRP A 145 6.49 -6.49 8.10
C TRP A 145 7.62 -7.50 7.82
N HIS A 146 7.99 -8.34 8.79
CA HIS A 146 8.96 -9.42 8.58
C HIS A 146 8.41 -10.47 7.61
N GLU A 147 7.24 -11.04 7.89
CA GLU A 147 6.62 -12.05 7.01
C GLU A 147 6.27 -11.49 5.63
N ILE A 148 5.94 -10.19 5.54
CA ILE A 148 5.74 -9.53 4.24
C ILE A 148 7.06 -9.51 3.43
N GLY A 149 8.19 -9.18 4.07
CA GLY A 149 9.49 -9.24 3.41
C GLY A 149 9.93 -10.68 3.09
N TYR A 150 9.66 -11.61 3.99
CA TYR A 150 10.16 -12.99 3.89
C TYR A 150 9.35 -13.89 2.95
N TYR A 151 8.02 -13.69 2.88
CA TYR A 151 7.11 -14.53 2.09
C TYR A 151 6.42 -13.78 0.96
N ASP A 152 5.77 -12.64 1.24
CA ASP A 152 4.98 -11.93 0.21
C ASP A 152 5.87 -11.48 -0.94
N LEU A 153 6.96 -10.78 -0.62
CA LEU A 153 7.80 -10.16 -1.62
C LEU A 153 8.50 -11.18 -2.54
N PRO A 154 9.12 -12.26 -2.01
CA PRO A 154 9.58 -13.40 -2.79
C PRO A 154 8.54 -13.99 -3.75
N ALA A 155 7.33 -14.30 -3.25
CA ALA A 155 6.27 -14.88 -4.07
C ALA A 155 5.83 -13.93 -5.21
N ILE A 156 5.74 -12.63 -4.92
CA ILE A 156 5.42 -11.60 -5.92
C ILE A 156 6.53 -11.50 -6.97
N ILE A 157 7.80 -11.46 -6.56
CA ILE A 157 8.94 -11.37 -7.48
C ILE A 157 8.98 -12.57 -8.41
N ASP A 158 8.88 -13.78 -7.87
CA ASP A 158 8.95 -15.01 -8.66
C ASP A 158 7.82 -15.10 -9.68
N TYR A 159 6.60 -14.78 -9.25
CA TYR A 159 5.45 -14.72 -10.15
C TYR A 159 5.66 -13.72 -11.30
N ILE A 160 6.17 -12.51 -11.00
CA ILE A 160 6.38 -11.48 -12.01
C ILE A 160 7.48 -11.90 -13.00
N LEU A 161 8.60 -12.43 -12.51
CA LEU A 161 9.70 -12.88 -13.37
C LEU A 161 9.27 -14.06 -14.26
N GLU A 162 8.52 -15.02 -13.72
CA GLU A 162 7.94 -16.11 -14.50
C GLU A 162 6.95 -15.58 -15.56
N LYS A 163 6.03 -14.70 -15.15
CA LYS A 163 4.98 -14.17 -16.02
C LYS A 163 5.52 -13.31 -17.16
N THR A 164 6.62 -12.59 -16.91
CA THR A 164 7.20 -11.64 -17.87
C THR A 164 8.37 -12.22 -18.66
N GLY A 165 8.98 -13.32 -18.19
CA GLY A 165 10.18 -13.92 -18.78
C GLY A 165 11.48 -13.15 -18.48
N HIS A 166 11.43 -12.09 -17.67
CA HIS A 166 12.63 -11.37 -17.24
C HIS A 166 13.35 -12.10 -16.12
N SER A 167 14.68 -11.97 -16.06
CA SER A 167 15.50 -12.52 -14.97
C SER A 167 15.65 -11.57 -13.78
N LYS A 168 15.41 -10.26 -13.98
CA LYS A 168 15.52 -9.22 -12.94
C LYS A 168 14.48 -8.12 -13.13
N LEU A 169 14.08 -7.48 -12.04
CA LEU A 169 13.12 -6.36 -12.01
C LEU A 169 13.63 -5.19 -11.15
N TYR A 170 13.02 -4.01 -11.30
CA TYR A 170 13.22 -2.87 -10.40
C TYR A 170 12.24 -2.91 -9.23
N TYR A 171 12.63 -2.36 -8.08
CA TYR A 171 11.74 -2.22 -6.94
C TYR A 171 11.74 -0.78 -6.43
N ILE A 172 10.55 -0.26 -6.13
CA ILE A 172 10.34 1.03 -5.47
C ILE A 172 9.45 0.80 -4.24
N GLY A 173 9.99 1.10 -3.07
CA GLY A 173 9.29 0.93 -1.79
C GLY A 173 9.07 2.25 -1.07
N TYR A 174 7.84 2.51 -0.64
CA TYR A 174 7.53 3.65 0.24
C TYR A 174 7.37 3.20 1.69
N SER A 175 8.03 3.88 2.63
CA SER A 175 7.87 3.64 4.08
C SER A 175 8.09 2.16 4.44
N GLN A 176 7.07 1.45 4.94
CA GLN A 176 7.12 0.01 5.22
C GLN A 176 7.50 -0.80 3.97
N GLY A 177 7.12 -0.38 2.77
CA GLY A 177 7.52 -1.05 1.52
C GLY A 177 9.04 -1.04 1.32
N ALA A 178 9.77 -0.07 1.86
CA ALA A 178 11.23 -0.14 1.91
C ALA A 178 11.70 -1.14 2.97
N THR A 179 11.11 -1.12 4.17
CA THR A 179 11.41 -2.07 5.26
C THR A 179 11.32 -3.53 4.81
N THR A 180 10.25 -3.89 4.09
CA THR A 180 10.03 -5.26 3.61
C THR A 180 11.08 -5.69 2.59
N PHE A 181 11.57 -4.76 1.76
CA PHE A 181 12.69 -5.03 0.87
C PHE A 181 13.97 -5.32 1.65
N TYR A 182 14.28 -4.52 2.68
CA TYR A 182 15.47 -4.76 3.51
C TYR A 182 15.42 -6.09 4.25
N VAL A 183 14.24 -6.51 4.74
CA VAL A 183 14.05 -7.86 5.31
C VAL A 183 14.33 -8.93 4.27
N MET A 184 13.71 -8.83 3.09
CA MET A 184 13.94 -9.80 2.01
C MET A 184 15.42 -9.89 1.63
N GLY A 185 16.07 -8.75 1.42
CA GLY A 185 17.46 -8.69 1.01
C GLY A 185 18.46 -9.18 2.06
N SER A 186 18.10 -9.14 3.37
CA SER A 186 18.94 -9.68 4.45
C SER A 186 18.65 -11.15 4.75
N GLU A 187 17.38 -11.55 4.80
CA GLU A 187 16.96 -12.88 5.24
C GLU A 187 16.86 -13.89 4.08
N ARG A 188 16.75 -13.42 2.84
CA ARG A 188 16.68 -14.22 1.61
C ARG A 188 17.61 -13.64 0.53
N PRO A 189 18.93 -13.63 0.78
CA PRO A 189 19.89 -12.92 -0.06
C PRO A 189 19.93 -13.42 -1.51
N GLU A 190 19.45 -14.63 -1.80
CA GLU A 190 19.29 -15.16 -3.17
C GLU A 190 18.37 -14.30 -4.05
N TYR A 191 17.47 -13.51 -3.46
CA TYR A 191 16.62 -12.58 -4.20
C TYR A 191 17.33 -11.28 -4.59
N ASN A 192 18.47 -10.94 -3.96
CA ASN A 192 19.24 -9.77 -4.36
C ASN A 192 19.70 -9.88 -5.82
N ASP A 193 19.99 -11.09 -6.30
CA ASP A 193 20.38 -11.34 -7.70
C ASP A 193 19.23 -11.11 -8.69
N LYS A 194 17.98 -11.10 -8.22
CA LYS A 194 16.76 -10.85 -9.02
C LYS A 194 16.38 -9.37 -9.11
N ILE A 195 17.14 -8.48 -8.45
CA ILE A 195 16.84 -7.04 -8.42
C ILE A 195 17.85 -6.26 -9.27
N LYS A 196 17.35 -5.43 -10.20
CA LYS A 196 18.18 -4.50 -10.99
C LYS A 196 18.57 -3.27 -10.19
N GLY A 197 17.67 -2.79 -9.35
CA GLY A 197 17.86 -1.61 -8.52
C GLY A 197 16.68 -1.40 -7.57
N MET A 198 16.98 -0.80 -6.41
CA MET A 198 16.06 -0.52 -5.33
C MET A 198 15.98 0.98 -5.08
N ILE A 199 14.77 1.56 -5.11
CA ILE A 199 14.51 2.95 -4.73
C ILE A 199 13.68 2.96 -3.45
N SER A 200 14.26 3.49 -2.38
CA SER A 200 13.64 3.60 -1.06
C SER A 200 13.10 5.01 -0.82
N LEU A 201 11.78 5.18 -0.79
CA LEU A 201 11.11 6.44 -0.53
C LEU A 201 10.69 6.53 0.94
N ALA A 202 11.23 7.50 1.69
CA ALA A 202 11.00 7.66 3.13
C ALA A 202 11.17 6.34 3.95
N PRO A 203 12.32 5.65 3.86
CA PRO A 203 12.48 4.32 4.41
C PRO A 203 12.36 4.27 5.93
N ALA A 204 11.61 3.29 6.45
CA ALA A 204 11.44 3.04 7.88
C ALA A 204 12.29 1.83 8.32
N VAL A 205 13.59 2.04 8.55
CA VAL A 205 14.52 0.96 8.96
C VAL A 205 14.88 1.12 10.44
N PHE A 206 15.61 2.18 10.78
CA PHE A 206 16.00 2.49 12.15
C PHE A 206 15.14 3.63 12.70
N LEU A 207 14.35 3.37 13.74
CA LEU A 207 13.35 4.33 14.23
C LEU A 207 13.70 5.02 15.56
N LYS A 208 14.91 4.83 16.09
CA LYS A 208 15.34 5.45 17.36
C LYS A 208 15.16 6.96 17.43
N ASN A 209 15.54 7.66 16.36
CA ASN A 209 15.59 9.13 16.31
C ASN A 209 14.36 9.75 15.66
N GLN A 210 13.27 8.99 15.51
CA GLN A 210 12.03 9.52 14.98
C GLN A 210 11.52 10.68 15.86
N LYS A 211 10.95 11.69 15.21
CA LYS A 211 10.44 12.91 15.88
C LYS A 211 8.91 12.93 16.02
N SER A 212 8.21 11.93 15.46
CA SER A 212 6.75 11.86 15.51
C SER A 212 6.29 11.57 16.94
N SER A 213 5.72 12.58 17.60
CA SER A 213 5.13 12.45 18.93
C SER A 213 4.11 11.31 19.01
N ILE A 214 3.42 11.06 17.91
CA ILE A 214 2.46 9.97 17.74
C ILE A 214 3.16 8.60 17.79
N LEU A 215 4.23 8.41 17.00
CA LEU A 215 4.96 7.13 17.00
C LEU A 215 5.62 6.86 18.36
N LYS A 216 6.07 7.92 19.06
CA LYS A 216 6.57 7.82 20.43
C LYS A 216 5.46 7.40 21.40
N PHE A 217 4.28 7.98 21.26
CA PHE A 217 3.11 7.63 22.07
C PHE A 217 2.69 6.17 21.86
N LEU A 218 2.65 5.68 20.62
CA LEU A 218 2.33 4.28 20.32
C LEU A 218 3.38 3.32 20.92
N ALA A 219 4.67 3.67 20.84
CA ALA A 219 5.73 2.88 21.45
C ALA A 219 5.67 2.85 22.98
N TYR A 220 5.24 3.94 23.60
CA TYR A 220 4.98 4.01 25.04
C TYR A 220 3.75 3.18 25.45
N PHE A 221 2.66 3.24 24.68
CA PHE A 221 1.45 2.47 24.92
C PHE A 221 1.67 0.96 24.82
N GLN A 222 2.57 0.49 23.95
CA GLN A 222 2.96 -0.92 23.92
C GLN A 222 3.49 -1.38 25.28
N ASN A 223 4.39 -0.61 25.90
CA ASN A 223 4.94 -0.97 27.22
C ASN A 223 3.84 -1.05 28.29
N ILE A 224 2.82 -0.18 28.19
CA ILE A 224 1.65 -0.24 29.09
C ILE A 224 0.80 -1.47 28.79
N PHE A 225 0.50 -1.77 27.53
CA PHE A 225 -0.27 -2.95 27.15
C PHE A 225 0.42 -4.25 27.53
N ASP A 226 1.74 -4.35 27.34
CA ASP A 226 2.53 -5.51 27.75
C ASP A 226 2.53 -5.64 29.28
N LEU A 227 2.64 -4.53 30.03
CA LEU A 227 2.51 -4.53 31.49
C LEU A 227 1.10 -4.92 31.95
N LEU A 228 0.06 -4.41 31.30
CA LEU A 228 -1.34 -4.74 31.59
C LEU A 228 -1.64 -6.19 31.25
N LEU A 229 -1.15 -6.70 30.13
CA LEU A 229 -1.28 -8.10 29.74
C LEU A 229 -0.52 -9.00 30.71
N TYR A 230 0.69 -8.62 31.11
CA TYR A 230 1.47 -9.34 32.11
C TYR A 230 0.79 -9.32 33.49
N PHE A 231 0.21 -8.18 33.88
CA PHE A 231 -0.60 -8.05 35.09
C PHE A 231 -1.89 -8.88 35.01
N LEU A 232 -2.57 -8.92 33.87
CA LEU A 232 -3.74 -9.75 33.63
C LEU A 232 -3.39 -11.25 33.59
N ILE A 233 -2.21 -11.63 33.07
CA ILE A 233 -1.68 -13.00 33.13
C ILE A 233 -1.26 -13.36 34.56
N PHE A 234 -0.71 -12.42 35.33
CA PHE A 234 -0.43 -12.60 36.74
C PHE A 234 -1.73 -12.78 37.54
N LEU A 235 -2.77 -11.99 37.26
CA LEU A 235 -4.12 -12.17 37.79
C LEU A 235 -4.81 -13.44 37.26
N ARG A 236 -4.42 -13.98 36.10
CA ARG A 236 -4.92 -15.26 35.54
C ARG A 236 -4.63 -16.44 36.47
N ASN A 237 -3.62 -16.34 37.34
CA ASN A 237 -3.37 -17.33 38.41
C ASN A 237 -4.40 -17.26 39.55
N TYR A 238 -5.25 -16.22 39.57
CA TYR A 238 -6.35 -16.02 40.50
C TYR A 238 -7.65 -15.80 39.72
N ALA A 239 -8.17 -16.89 39.16
CA ALA A 239 -9.54 -17.10 38.70
C ALA A 239 -10.26 -15.93 38.00
N ILE A 240 -10.56 -16.08 36.70
CA ILE A 240 -11.89 -15.81 36.11
C ILE A 240 -11.89 -16.37 34.67
N LEU A 241 -12.59 -17.49 34.47
CA LEU A 241 -12.92 -18.06 33.15
C LEU A 241 -13.95 -17.22 32.36
N PHE A 242 -14.54 -16.19 32.99
CA PHE A 242 -15.66 -15.43 32.46
C PHE A 242 -15.23 -14.18 31.67
N ALA A 243 -14.16 -13.50 32.10
CA ALA A 243 -13.60 -12.32 31.42
C ALA A 243 -12.84 -12.69 30.14
N THR A 244 -12.19 -13.87 30.08
CA THR A 244 -11.53 -14.35 28.86
C THR A 244 -12.52 -14.64 27.74
N ASN A 245 -13.71 -15.14 28.06
CA ASN A 245 -14.76 -15.40 27.07
C ASN A 245 -15.41 -14.12 26.55
N VAL A 246 -15.66 -13.11 27.40
CA VAL A 246 -16.17 -11.79 26.97
C VAL A 246 -15.12 -11.04 26.15
N PHE A 247 -13.84 -11.12 26.55
CA PHE A 247 -12.76 -10.49 25.79
C PHE A 247 -12.54 -11.21 24.45
N GLN A 248 -12.54 -12.55 24.40
CA GLN A 248 -12.53 -13.32 23.14
C GLN A 248 -13.74 -13.04 22.25
N TRP A 249 -14.92 -12.84 22.85
CA TRP A 249 -16.11 -12.43 22.10
C TRP A 249 -15.95 -11.02 21.53
N GLY A 250 -15.43 -10.08 22.31
CA GLY A 250 -15.12 -8.72 21.85
C GLY A 250 -14.04 -8.69 20.77
N THR A 251 -13.01 -9.55 20.87
CA THR A 251 -11.96 -9.67 19.86
C THR A 251 -12.50 -10.26 18.55
N TYR A 252 -13.41 -11.23 18.62
CA TYR A 252 -14.09 -11.84 17.48
C TYR A 252 -15.10 -10.90 16.79
N ILE A 253 -15.87 -10.12 17.56
CA ILE A 253 -16.86 -9.15 17.02
C ILE A 253 -16.17 -7.91 16.45
N CYS A 254 -15.15 -7.38 17.14
CA CYS A 254 -14.48 -6.13 16.73
C CYS A 254 -13.28 -6.36 15.79
N ASN A 255 -12.89 -7.62 15.54
CA ASN A 255 -11.65 -8.02 14.86
C ASN A 255 -10.45 -7.18 15.31
N ILE A 256 -10.15 -7.18 16.61
CA ILE A 256 -9.14 -6.28 17.19
C ILE A 256 -7.73 -6.51 16.65
N TYR A 257 -7.49 -7.65 15.99
CA TYR A 257 -6.21 -7.99 15.38
C TYR A 257 -5.95 -7.23 14.07
N GLN A 258 -7.01 -6.69 13.48
CA GLN A 258 -6.96 -5.84 12.30
C GLN A 258 -7.02 -4.37 12.72
N TRP A 259 -5.98 -3.60 12.39
CA TRP A 259 -5.97 -2.17 12.65
C TRP A 259 -6.40 -1.37 11.41
N LEU A 260 -7.23 -0.35 11.63
CA LEU A 260 -7.79 0.55 10.62
C LEU A 260 -8.45 -0.12 9.38
N PRO A 261 -9.33 -1.12 9.54
CA PRO A 261 -10.11 -1.64 8.41
C PRO A 261 -11.25 -0.71 7.97
N ARG A 262 -11.57 -0.76 6.68
CA ARG A 262 -12.77 -0.14 6.12
C ARG A 262 -14.02 -0.93 6.51
N ASN A 263 -14.58 -0.68 7.70
CA ASN A 263 -15.86 -1.28 8.11
C ASN A 263 -16.86 -0.25 8.69
N LYS A 264 -18.15 -0.56 8.54
CA LYS A 264 -19.27 0.34 8.93
C LYS A 264 -19.34 0.56 10.45
N TRP A 265 -18.99 -0.47 11.23
CA TRP A 265 -19.00 -0.43 12.70
C TRP A 265 -17.92 0.49 13.27
N GLN A 266 -16.72 0.49 12.70
CA GLN A 266 -15.65 1.41 13.10
C GLN A 266 -15.93 2.82 12.61
N SER A 267 -16.60 3.00 11.47
CA SER A 267 -17.11 4.32 11.06
C SER A 267 -18.09 4.87 12.09
N PHE A 268 -18.96 4.01 12.65
CA PHE A 268 -19.87 4.36 13.74
C PHE A 268 -19.14 4.65 15.07
N ILE A 269 -18.16 3.82 15.46
CA ILE A 269 -17.33 4.04 16.67
C ILE A 269 -16.53 5.33 16.54
N LEU A 270 -15.90 5.56 15.39
CA LEU A 270 -15.17 6.77 15.09
C LEU A 270 -16.09 7.99 15.16
N LYS A 271 -17.27 7.93 14.54
CA LYS A 271 -18.28 9.00 14.65
C LYS A 271 -18.70 9.25 16.09
N THR A 272 -18.92 8.19 16.87
CA THR A 272 -19.27 8.29 18.30
C THR A 272 -18.13 8.90 19.10
N PHE A 273 -16.88 8.51 18.86
CA PHE A 273 -15.70 9.07 19.50
C PHE A 273 -15.53 10.55 19.15
N LEU A 274 -15.62 10.91 17.86
CA LEU A 274 -15.49 12.28 17.39
C LEU A 274 -16.56 13.22 17.97
N ASN A 275 -17.74 12.70 18.25
CA ASN A 275 -18.84 13.48 18.81
C ASN A 275 -18.80 13.61 20.34
N ASN A 276 -18.13 12.70 21.05
CA ASN A 276 -18.21 12.61 22.52
C ASN A 276 -16.87 12.80 23.25
N ALA A 277 -15.72 12.66 22.57
CA ALA A 277 -14.42 12.84 23.19
C ALA A 277 -14.06 14.34 23.35
N PRO A 278 -13.26 14.71 24.36
CA PRO A 278 -12.84 16.10 24.56
C PRO A 278 -12.10 16.66 23.34
N TYR A 279 -12.34 17.93 23.01
CA TYR A 279 -11.77 18.61 21.83
C TYR A 279 -10.26 18.37 21.62
N PRO A 280 -9.38 18.42 22.64
CA PRO A 280 -7.95 18.15 22.46
C PRO A 280 -7.64 16.72 22.01
N MET A 281 -8.45 15.75 22.45
CA MET A 281 -8.28 14.33 22.16
C MET A 281 -8.78 14.01 20.75
N THR A 282 -9.93 14.55 20.35
CA THR A 282 -10.41 14.49 18.96
C THR A 282 -9.47 15.20 18.01
N ASN A 283 -8.97 16.39 18.35
CA ASN A 283 -8.03 17.12 17.50
C ASN A 283 -6.72 16.33 17.34
N SER A 284 -6.21 15.71 18.40
CA SER A 284 -5.02 14.86 18.34
C SER A 284 -5.24 13.61 17.48
N PHE A 285 -6.41 12.98 17.58
CA PHE A 285 -6.76 11.80 16.79
C PHE A 285 -7.01 12.13 15.31
N CYS A 286 -7.71 13.23 15.01
CA CYS A 286 -7.91 13.71 13.65
C CYS A 286 -6.58 14.09 13.00
N ASN A 287 -5.71 14.80 13.74
CA ASN A 287 -4.37 15.10 13.28
C ASN A 287 -3.53 13.83 13.12
N PHE A 288 -3.70 12.81 13.97
CA PHE A 288 -3.04 11.51 13.81
C PHE A 288 -3.42 10.82 12.50
N CYS A 289 -4.72 10.65 12.25
CA CYS A 289 -5.21 10.06 11.00
C CYS A 289 -4.79 10.91 9.80
N PHE A 290 -4.85 12.24 9.92
CA PHE A 290 -4.41 13.16 8.89
C PHE A 290 -2.90 13.02 8.62
N TYR A 291 -2.03 13.01 9.63
CA TYR A 291 -0.58 12.90 9.42
C TYR A 291 -0.13 11.53 8.94
N ILE A 292 -0.85 10.45 9.27
CA ILE A 292 -0.62 9.13 8.65
C ILE A 292 -0.87 9.19 7.14
N ILE A 293 -1.85 9.98 6.70
CA ILE A 293 -2.37 9.97 5.33
C ILE A 293 -1.74 11.08 4.46
N ALA A 294 -1.56 12.27 5.03
CA ALA A 294 -1.08 13.48 4.36
C ALA A 294 0.42 13.73 4.57
N GLY A 295 1.06 13.02 5.50
CA GLY A 295 2.42 13.30 5.94
C GLY A 295 2.56 14.63 6.70
N PHE A 296 3.74 14.88 7.25
CA PHE A 296 4.08 16.18 7.84
C PHE A 296 4.47 17.15 6.71
N GLY A 297 3.71 18.23 6.53
CA GLY A 297 3.94 19.21 5.46
C GLY A 297 2.77 19.34 4.47
N SER A 298 1.56 19.54 4.99
CA SER A 298 0.31 19.61 4.23
C SER A 298 0.21 20.73 3.19
N GLU A 299 1.24 21.57 3.04
CA GLU A 299 1.29 22.65 2.06
C GLU A 299 1.39 22.12 0.62
N GLN A 300 2.02 20.96 0.43
CA GLN A 300 2.16 20.31 -0.88
C GLN A 300 0.99 19.39 -1.23
N LEU A 301 0.09 19.14 -0.27
CA LEU A 301 -1.06 18.29 -0.48
C LEU A 301 -2.16 19.06 -1.20
N ASP A 302 -2.58 18.57 -2.36
CA ASP A 302 -3.81 19.02 -2.99
C ASP A 302 -5.01 18.62 -2.12
N LYS A 303 -5.56 19.59 -1.39
CA LYS A 303 -6.67 19.37 -0.45
C LYS A 303 -7.95 18.91 -1.15
N SER A 304 -8.10 19.18 -2.45
CA SER A 304 -9.25 18.69 -3.23
C SER A 304 -9.23 17.17 -3.38
N MET A 305 -8.06 16.53 -3.25
CA MET A 305 -7.88 15.08 -3.34
C MET A 305 -8.20 14.35 -2.04
N LEU A 306 -8.40 15.06 -0.92
CA LEU A 306 -8.66 14.45 0.38
C LEU A 306 -9.83 13.44 0.39
N PRO A 307 -11.01 13.73 -0.21
CA PRO A 307 -12.10 12.77 -0.26
C PRO A 307 -11.71 11.47 -0.96
N LEU A 308 -10.94 11.57 -2.05
CA LEU A 308 -10.45 10.41 -2.79
C LEU A 308 -9.41 9.64 -1.96
N ILE A 309 -8.45 10.33 -1.36
CA ILE A 309 -7.42 9.72 -0.51
C ILE A 309 -8.06 9.00 0.69
N PHE A 310 -8.97 9.64 1.42
CA PHE A 310 -9.68 9.01 2.54
C PHE A 310 -10.64 7.89 2.09
N GLY A 311 -11.08 7.95 0.82
CA GLY A 311 -11.84 6.88 0.18
C GLY A 311 -11.00 5.62 -0.10
N HIS A 312 -9.66 5.73 -0.10
CA HIS A 312 -8.74 4.63 -0.40
C HIS A 312 -7.83 4.22 0.77
N SER A 313 -7.54 5.14 1.68
CA SER A 313 -6.67 4.94 2.85
C SER A 313 -7.38 5.35 4.15
N PRO A 314 -7.20 4.60 5.26
CA PRO A 314 -6.36 3.41 5.40
C PRO A 314 -7.00 2.15 4.78
N ALA A 315 -6.15 1.27 4.26
CA ALA A 315 -6.53 0.00 3.64
C ALA A 315 -6.44 -1.20 4.60
N GLY A 316 -5.93 -1.00 5.81
CA GLY A 316 -5.84 -2.02 6.87
C GLY A 316 -4.47 -2.70 6.98
N SER A 317 -4.17 -3.23 8.17
CA SER A 317 -2.94 -3.96 8.49
C SER A 317 -3.13 -4.84 9.72
N SER A 318 -2.15 -5.69 10.06
CA SER A 318 -2.14 -6.35 11.37
C SER A 318 -1.74 -5.36 12.47
N VAL A 319 -2.18 -5.62 13.71
CA VAL A 319 -1.67 -4.94 14.90
C VAL A 319 -0.19 -5.27 15.13
N LYS A 320 0.24 -6.50 14.82
CA LYS A 320 1.61 -6.98 15.06
C LYS A 320 2.65 -6.19 14.23
N GLN A 321 2.29 -5.65 13.05
CA GLN A 321 3.15 -4.71 12.31
C GLN A 321 3.53 -3.48 13.14
N PHE A 322 2.57 -2.87 13.82
CA PHE A 322 2.81 -1.68 14.62
C PHE A 322 3.54 -1.99 15.92
N LEU A 323 3.22 -3.10 16.57
CA LEU A 323 3.98 -3.58 17.73
C LEU A 323 5.44 -3.84 17.36
N HIS A 324 5.70 -4.39 16.17
CA HIS A 324 7.05 -4.63 15.71
C HIS A 324 7.81 -3.31 15.42
N PHE A 325 7.16 -2.30 14.82
CA PHE A 325 7.78 -0.96 14.69
C PHE A 325 8.03 -0.27 16.03
N ALA A 326 7.12 -0.42 16.99
CA ALA A 326 7.29 0.13 18.33
C ALA A 326 8.46 -0.54 19.09
N GLN A 327 8.71 -1.83 18.86
CA GLN A 327 9.92 -2.51 19.35
C GLN A 327 11.21 -1.90 18.77
N LEU A 328 11.23 -1.50 17.49
CA LEU A 328 12.39 -0.80 16.91
C LEU A 328 12.63 0.56 17.58
N ILE A 329 11.55 1.32 17.84
CA ILE A 329 11.64 2.61 18.55
C ILE A 329 12.23 2.41 19.96
N ASN A 330 11.74 1.42 20.70
CA ASN A 330 12.14 1.17 22.10
C ASN A 330 13.55 0.58 22.20
N SER A 331 13.91 -0.36 21.33
CA SER A 331 15.24 -0.97 21.32
C SER A 331 16.32 -0.03 20.77
N GLY A 332 15.92 0.97 19.99
CA GLY A 332 16.82 1.88 19.29
C GLY A 332 17.64 1.19 18.20
N LYS A 333 17.17 0.01 17.75
CA LYS A 333 17.73 -0.78 16.66
C LYS A 333 16.86 -0.69 15.41
#